data_AF-A0A399F497-F1
#
_entry.id   AF-A0A399F497-F1
#
_cell.length_a   1.000
_cell.length_b   1.000
_cell.length_c   1.000
_cell.angle_alpha   90.00
_cell.angle_beta   90.00
_cell.angle_gamma   90.00
#
_symmetry.space_group_name_H-M   'P 1'
#
loop_
_entity.id
_entity.type
_entity.pdbx_description
1 polymer ?
#
loop_
_entity_poly.entity_id
_entity_poly.type
_entity_poly.pdbx_seq_one_letter_code
_entity_poly.pdbx_strand_id
1 'polypeptide(L)' 'MPKGEKLHLVRPPREALAARWGLRLFETGEAGERVYIRAPAGALERLKALPPEQRGRVVVLGLEALEVANAEAHE' A
#
# COMPACT_ATOMS: atom_id res chain seq x y z
N MET A 1 19.11 22.25 13.92
CA MET A 1 19.07 21.24 12.83
C MET A 1 19.05 21.97 11.50
N PRO A 2 19.91 21.61 10.53
CA PRO A 2 19.90 22.22 9.20
C PRO A 2 18.54 21.96 8.54
N LYS A 3 17.99 23.00 7.93
CA LYS A 3 16.72 22.97 7.17
C LYS A 3 17.02 23.33 5.72
N GLY A 4 16.22 22.82 4.78
CA GLY A 4 16.34 23.15 3.36
C GLY A 4 17.39 22.32 2.61
N GLU A 5 17.92 22.86 1.52
CA GLU A 5 18.73 22.14 0.50
C GLU A 5 19.88 21.30 1.06
N LYS A 6 20.47 21.66 2.21
CA LYS A 6 21.58 20.91 2.84
C LYS A 6 21.15 19.71 3.67
N LEU A 7 19.86 19.39 3.73
CA LEU A 7 19.34 18.27 4.53
C LEU A 7 19.92 16.93 4.05
N HIS A 8 20.20 16.77 2.76
CA HIS A 8 20.78 15.54 2.21
C HIS A 8 22.20 15.24 2.72
N LEU A 9 22.95 16.25 3.20
CA LEU A 9 24.32 16.09 3.71
C LEU A 9 24.37 15.47 5.12
N VAL A 10 23.27 15.53 5.87
CA VAL A 10 23.18 15.04 7.26
C VAL A 10 22.06 14.04 7.47
N ARG A 11 21.19 13.84 6.48
CA ARG A 11 20.08 12.89 6.57
C ARG A 11 20.64 11.47 6.47
N PRO A 12 20.38 10.59 7.46
CA PRO A 12 20.74 9.18 7.37
C PRO A 12 20.10 8.53 6.13
N PRO A 13 20.70 7.45 5.60
CA PRO A 13 20.11 6.67 4.52
C PRO A 13 18.66 6.27 4.79
N ARG A 14 17.89 6.04 3.71
CA ARG A 14 16.46 5.76 3.82
C ARG A 14 16.19 4.49 4.65
N GLU A 15 17.05 3.48 4.55
CA GLU A 15 16.97 2.26 5.37
C GLU A 15 17.17 2.56 6.85
N ALA A 16 18.16 3.41 7.19
CA ALA A 16 18.45 3.78 8.58
C ALA A 16 17.29 4.56 9.22
N LEU A 17 16.61 5.41 8.45
CA LEU A 17 15.41 6.11 8.91
C LEU A 17 14.22 5.17 9.07
N ALA A 18 14.01 4.25 8.13
CA ALA A 18 12.94 3.26 8.19
C ALA A 18 13.11 2.35 9.41
N ALA A 19 14.32 1.84 9.66
CA ALA A 19 14.63 1.03 10.83
C ALA A 19 14.39 1.79 12.14
N ARG A 20 14.82 3.05 12.23
CA ARG A 20 14.62 3.90 13.41
C ARG A 20 13.13 4.14 13.72
N TRP A 21 12.30 4.18 12.69
CA TRP A 21 10.85 4.39 12.83
C TRP A 21 10.04 3.08 12.79
N GLY A 22 10.68 1.92 12.75
CA GLY A 22 10.00 0.62 12.66
C GLY A 22 9.16 0.46 11.38
N LEU A 23 9.52 1.18 10.31
CA LEU A 23 8.81 1.15 9.04
C LEU A 23 9.42 0.08 8.12
N ARG A 24 8.56 -0.69 7.45
CA ARG A 24 8.97 -1.53 6.33
C ARG A 24 9.03 -0.68 5.07
N LEU A 25 10.16 -0.73 4.36
CA LEU A 25 10.27 -0.11 3.04
C LEU A 25 9.52 -0.98 2.01
N PHE A 26 8.96 -0.33 0.99
CA PHE A 26 8.43 -1.03 -0.18
C PHE A 26 9.52 -1.87 -0.83
N GLU A 27 9.18 -3.11 -1.16
CA GLU A 27 10.00 -3.99 -1.97
C GLU A 27 9.98 -3.59 -3.46
N THR A 28 10.86 -4.18 -4.26
CA THR A 28 10.89 -3.93 -5.71
C THR A 28 9.56 -4.34 -6.33
N GLY A 29 8.84 -3.37 -6.91
CA GLY A 29 7.51 -3.57 -7.50
C GLY A 29 6.35 -3.28 -6.55
N GLU A 30 6.60 -3.00 -5.27
CA GLU A 30 5.56 -2.55 -4.34
C GLU A 30 5.36 -1.03 -4.45
N ALA A 31 4.10 -0.61 -4.38
CA ALA A 31 3.70 0.79 -4.31
C ALA A 31 2.55 0.97 -3.33
N GLY A 32 2.46 2.15 -2.73
CA GLY A 32 1.33 2.57 -1.91
C GLY A 32 0.76 3.87 -2.43
N GLU A 33 -0.51 3.87 -2.81
CA GLU A 33 -1.20 5.01 -3.43
C GLU A 33 -2.51 5.32 -2.70
N ARG A 34 -2.94 6.59 -2.72
CA ARG A 34 -4.25 6.97 -2.18
C ARG A 34 -5.31 6.83 -3.28
N VAL A 35 -6.15 5.80 -3.17
CA VAL A 35 -7.26 5.54 -4.10
C VAL A 35 -8.62 5.85 -3.48
N TYR A 36 -9.53 6.37 -4.31
CA TYR A 36 -10.94 6.55 -3.94
C TYR A 36 -11.70 5.23 -4.18
N ILE A 37 -12.40 4.74 -3.16
CA ILE A 37 -13.16 3.48 -3.22
C ILE A 37 -14.61 3.75 -2.83
N ARG A 38 -15.55 3.34 -3.68
CA ARG A 38 -17.00 3.36 -3.39
C ARG A 38 -17.48 1.95 -3.06
N ALA A 39 -17.93 1.74 -1.83
CA ALA A 39 -18.42 0.45 -1.35
C ALA A 39 -19.35 0.65 -0.14
N PRO A 40 -20.06 -0.39 0.33
CA PRO A 40 -20.82 -0.33 1.58
C PRO A 40 -19.95 0.11 2.77
N ALA A 41 -20.50 0.94 3.66
CA ALA A 41 -19.75 1.55 4.76
C ALA A 41 -19.01 0.52 5.63
N GLY A 42 -19.68 -0.56 6.05
CA GLY A 42 -19.07 -1.60 6.87
C GLY A 42 -17.94 -2.37 6.17
N ALA A 43 -17.96 -2.47 4.84
CA ALA A 43 -16.86 -3.07 4.08
C ALA A 43 -15.63 -2.13 4.08
N LEU A 44 -15.84 -0.83 3.92
CA LEU A 44 -14.76 0.16 3.99
C LEU A 44 -14.15 0.23 5.39
N GLU A 45 -14.95 0.12 6.45
CA GLU A 45 -14.46 0.07 7.83
C GLU A 45 -13.56 -1.14 8.07
N ARG A 46 -14.00 -2.34 7.62
CA ARG A 46 -13.18 -3.55 7.70
C ARG A 46 -11.88 -3.40 6.92
N LEU A 47 -11.94 -2.90 5.68
CA LEU A 47 -10.75 -2.68 4.86
C LEU A 47 -9.76 -1.70 5.52
N LYS A 48 -10.26 -0.62 6.13
CA LYS A 48 -9.44 0.38 6.84
C LYS A 48 -8.79 -0.17 8.11
N ALA A 49 -9.42 -1.12 8.77
CA ALA A 49 -8.88 -1.77 9.96
C ALA A 49 -7.73 -2.74 9.65
N LEU A 50 -7.57 -3.15 8.38
CA LEU A 50 -6.50 -4.05 7.97
C LEU A 50 -5.12 -3.34 7.92
N PRO A 51 -4.04 -4.06 8.28
CA PRO A 51 -2.67 -3.63 7.96
C PRO A 51 -2.49 -3.34 6.47
N PRO A 52 -1.56 -2.44 6.08
CA PRO A 52 -1.27 -2.13 4.67
C PRO A 52 -1.07 -3.37 3.79
N GLU A 53 -0.34 -4.37 4.27
CA GLU A 53 -0.02 -5.60 3.54
C GLU A 53 -1.28 -6.43 3.24
N GLN A 54 -2.19 -6.49 4.22
CA GLN A 54 -3.45 -7.22 4.06
C GLN A 54 -4.42 -6.48 3.14
N ARG A 55 -4.41 -5.14 3.14
CA ARG A 55 -5.17 -4.35 2.15
C ARG A 55 -4.70 -4.65 0.73
N GLY A 56 -3.39 -4.71 0.50
CA GLY A 56 -2.81 -5.12 -0.79
C GLY A 56 -3.29 -6.50 -1.24
N ARG A 57 -3.30 -7.49 -0.33
CA ARG A 57 -3.83 -8.84 -0.63
C ARG A 57 -5.30 -8.83 -1.04
N VAL A 58 -6.15 -8.04 -0.37
CA VAL A 58 -7.57 -7.91 -0.74
C VAL A 58 -7.72 -7.37 -2.17
N VAL A 59 -6.90 -6.39 -2.56
CA VAL A 59 -6.91 -5.85 -3.92
C VAL A 59 -6.55 -6.93 -4.94
N VAL A 60 -5.46 -7.66 -4.73
CA VAL A 60 -5.01 -8.72 -5.65
C VAL A 60 -6.07 -9.81 -5.81
N LEU A 61 -6.56 -10.36 -4.69
CA LEU A 61 -7.58 -11.41 -4.70
C LEU A 61 -8.89 -10.94 -5.34
N GLY A 62 -9.27 -9.68 -5.12
CA GLY A 62 -10.45 -9.09 -5.73
C GLY A 62 -10.33 -8.98 -7.26
N LEU A 63 -9.15 -8.65 -7.78
CA LEU A 63 -8.89 -8.60 -9.22
C LEU A 63 -8.91 -9.99 -9.84
N GLU A 64 -8.21 -10.96 -9.24
CA GLU A 64 -8.21 -12.36 -9.70
C GLU A 64 -9.63 -12.93 -9.76
N ALA A 65 -10.44 -12.69 -8.72
CA ALA A 65 -11.83 -13.15 -8.68
C ALA A 65 -12.69 -12.53 -9.79
N LEU A 66 -12.47 -11.25 -10.12
CA LEU A 66 -13.19 -10.58 -11.21
C LEU A 66 -12.77 -11.11 -12.58
N GLU A 67 -11.48 -11.41 -12.78
CA GLU A 67 -10.99 -12.00 -14.04
C GLU A 67 -11.62 -13.37 -14.29
N VAL A 68 -11.68 -14.23 -13.26
CA VAL A 68 -12.34 -15.54 -13.35
C VAL A 68 -13.83 -15.38 -13.69
N ALA A 69 -14.54 -14.53 -12.97
CA ALA A 69 -15.97 -14.31 -13.22
C ALA A 69 -16.26 -13.78 -14.64
N ASN A 70 -15.38 -12.94 -15.17
CA ASN A 70 -15.52 -12.44 -16.54
C ASN A 70 -15.20 -13.52 -17.58
N ALA A 71 -14.23 -14.40 -17.33
CA ALA A 71 -13.92 -15.51 -18.23
C ALA A 71 -15.10 -16.49 -18.34
N GLU A 72 -15.72 -16.85 -17.21
CA GLU A 72 -16.90 -17.73 -17.17
C GLU A 72 -18.14 -17.11 -17.83
N ALA A 73 -18.27 -15.79 -17.83
CA ALA A 73 -19.40 -15.09 -18.46
C ALA A 73 -19.30 -15.03 -20.01
N HIS A 74 -18.16 -15.39 -20.58
CA HIS A 74 -17.88 -15.35 -22.01
C HIS A 74 -17.78 -16.74 -22.66
N GLU A 75 -18.11 -17.80 -21.92
CA GLU A 75 -18.23 -19.19 -22.39
C GLU A 75 -19.71 -19.58 -22.59
#